data_AF-A0A150GJ25-F1
#
_entry.id   AF-A0A150GJ25-F1
#
_cell.length_a   1.000
_cell.length_b   1.000
_cell.length_c   1.000
_cell.angle_alpha   90.00
_cell.angle_beta   90.00
_cell.angle_gamma   90.00
#
_symmetry.space_group_name_H-M   'P 1'
#
loop_
_entity.id
_entity.type
_entity.pdbx_description
1 polymer ?
#
loop_
_entity_poly.entity_id
_entity_poly.type
_entity_poly.pdbx_seq_one_letter_code
_entity_poly.pdbx_strand_id
1 'polypeptide(L)'
;MKSAHPCAGAAAGGTSLWKLRSSVLVAIGEAESICTGASSGRPPSQKAIAGAVLSSAEALAGLDLHASYQQEEITELQQQVSGQQQQITQLQQQITQLQQQLQQQYYVDSGKLLLRQMATQAVNKLVRKVKPGISAYDARDVRLSVVAAYAEESQAGVTVYQKFSKKYTKLKAGVKALCEMGRPVAHPIPQPPVTEEVLRAAIKEHVPLLTRPHAEEVLTCLVELAADMGEPLFVSTEGPQQGSS
;
A
#
# COMPACT_ATOMS: atom_id res chain seq x y z
N MET A 1 -18.08 -13.12 13.80
CA MET A 1 -19.39 -13.67 13.40
C MET A 1 -19.15 -14.54 12.18
N LYS A 2 -19.19 -15.86 12.36
CA LYS A 2 -18.98 -16.88 11.31
C LYS A 2 -20.29 -17.10 10.58
N SER A 3 -20.41 -16.66 9.33
CA SER A 3 -21.49 -17.07 8.43
C SER A 3 -21.09 -18.37 7.75
N ALA A 4 -21.59 -19.48 8.27
CA ALA A 4 -21.56 -20.76 7.58
C ALA A 4 -22.58 -20.71 6.44
N HIS A 5 -22.10 -20.79 5.19
CA HIS A 5 -22.95 -21.11 4.04
C HIS A 5 -23.10 -22.62 3.95
N PRO A 6 -24.33 -23.16 3.89
CA PRO A 6 -24.54 -24.56 3.57
C PRO A 6 -24.40 -24.75 2.05
N CYS A 7 -23.35 -25.46 1.62
CA CYS A 7 -23.34 -26.10 0.30
C CYS A 7 -24.38 -27.22 0.31
N ALA A 8 -25.61 -26.89 -0.04
CA ALA A 8 -26.63 -27.87 -0.37
C ALA A 8 -26.36 -28.38 -1.80
N GLY A 9 -25.64 -29.49 -1.89
CA GLY A 9 -25.55 -30.27 -3.12
C GLY A 9 -26.91 -30.85 -3.47
N ALA A 10 -27.67 -30.14 -4.29
CA ALA A 10 -28.82 -30.69 -4.99
C ALA A 10 -28.29 -31.54 -6.16
N ALA A 11 -28.02 -32.81 -5.89
CA ALA A 11 -27.93 -33.83 -6.93
C ALA A 11 -29.35 -34.05 -7.51
N ALA A 12 -29.83 -33.09 -8.29
CA ALA A 12 -31.01 -33.29 -9.12
C ALA A 12 -30.63 -34.29 -10.21
N GLY A 13 -31.42 -35.37 -10.32
CA GLY A 13 -31.22 -36.48 -11.25
C GLY A 13 -31.37 -36.08 -12.72
N GLY A 14 -30.46 -35.25 -13.22
CA GLY A 14 -30.37 -34.88 -14.63
C GLY A 14 -29.91 -36.09 -15.43
N THR A 15 -30.77 -36.58 -16.31
CA THR A 15 -30.39 -37.48 -17.40
C THR A 15 -29.19 -36.84 -18.10
N SER A 16 -28.00 -37.42 -17.94
CA SER A 16 -26.77 -36.78 -18.42
C SER A 16 -26.90 -36.45 -19.91
N LEU A 17 -26.34 -35.32 -20.36
CA LEU A 17 -26.32 -34.92 -21.78
C LEU A 17 -25.90 -36.09 -22.70
N TRP A 18 -25.00 -36.95 -22.21
CA TRP A 18 -24.59 -38.19 -22.86
C TRP A 18 -25.74 -39.19 -23.07
N LYS A 19 -26.62 -39.38 -22.08
CA LYS A 19 -27.83 -40.20 -22.22
C LYS A 19 -28.82 -39.58 -23.19
N LEU A 20 -29.07 -38.27 -23.12
CA LEU A 20 -29.97 -37.58 -24.07
C LEU A 20 -29.44 -37.68 -25.51
N ARG A 21 -28.14 -37.41 -25.72
CA ARG A 21 -27.46 -37.57 -27.01
C ARG A 21 -27.53 -39.01 -27.51
N SER A 22 -27.32 -39.99 -26.63
CA SER A 22 -27.45 -41.41 -26.99
C SER A 22 -28.88 -41.75 -27.42
N SER A 23 -29.90 -41.27 -26.70
CA SER A 23 -31.31 -41.50 -27.06
C SER A 23 -31.68 -40.85 -28.40
N VAL A 24 -31.20 -39.64 -28.69
CA VAL A 24 -31.39 -38.98 -29.99
C VAL A 24 -30.73 -39.79 -31.11
N LEU A 25 -29.49 -40.24 -30.93
CA LEU A 25 -28.77 -41.02 -31.95
C LEU A 25 -29.45 -42.37 -32.21
N VAL A 26 -29.99 -43.03 -31.17
CA VAL A 26 -30.79 -44.26 -31.31
C VAL A 26 -32.07 -43.97 -32.10
N ALA A 27 -32.81 -42.92 -31.74
CA ALA A 27 -34.04 -42.54 -32.43
C ALA A 27 -33.82 -42.18 -33.91
N ILE A 28 -32.71 -41.48 -34.23
CA ILE A 28 -32.30 -41.19 -35.61
C ILE A 28 -31.94 -42.48 -36.36
N GLY A 29 -31.15 -43.36 -35.76
CA GLY A 29 -30.77 -44.64 -36.38
C GLY A 29 -31.97 -45.56 -36.64
N GLU A 30 -32.95 -45.58 -35.74
CA GLU A 30 -34.22 -46.29 -35.94
C GLU A 30 -35.03 -45.69 -37.10
N ALA A 31 -35.13 -44.35 -37.18
CA ALA A 31 -35.80 -43.67 -38.29
C ALA A 31 -35.10 -43.92 -39.64
N GLU A 32 -33.77 -43.88 -39.70
CA GLU A 32 -32.98 -44.16 -40.91
C GLU A 32 -33.12 -45.62 -41.35
N SER A 33 -33.14 -46.57 -40.41
CA SER A 33 -33.36 -48.01 -40.71
C SER A 33 -34.75 -48.25 -41.31
N ILE A 34 -35.77 -47.57 -40.79
CA ILE A 34 -37.15 -47.62 -41.31
C ILE A 34 -37.23 -47.03 -42.73
N CYS A 35 -36.52 -45.94 -43.00
CA CYS A 35 -36.49 -45.29 -44.32
C CYS A 35 -35.68 -46.09 -45.36
N THR A 36 -34.57 -46.69 -44.98
CA THR A 36 -33.71 -47.48 -45.88
C THR A 36 -34.30 -48.87 -46.20
N GLY A 37 -35.04 -49.47 -45.27
CA GLY A 37 -35.81 -50.70 -45.53
C GLY A 37 -36.91 -50.53 -46.60
N ALA A 38 -37.38 -49.31 -46.84
CA ALA A 38 -38.35 -49.01 -47.89
C ALA A 38 -37.78 -49.22 -49.31
N SER A 39 -36.45 -49.17 -49.49
CA SER A 39 -35.79 -49.47 -50.77
C SER A 39 -35.86 -50.94 -51.18
N SER A 40 -36.26 -51.86 -50.29
CA SER A 40 -36.46 -53.28 -50.60
C SER A 40 -37.89 -53.61 -51.09
N GLY A 41 -38.71 -52.60 -51.42
CA GLY A 41 -40.04 -52.77 -52.02
C GLY A 41 -41.20 -53.02 -51.04
N ARG A 42 -40.96 -52.96 -49.73
CA ARG A 42 -42.02 -53.07 -48.71
C ARG A 42 -42.10 -51.76 -47.91
N PRO A 43 -43.24 -51.05 -47.93
CA PRO A 43 -43.36 -49.81 -47.18
C PRO A 43 -43.25 -50.08 -45.67
N PRO A 44 -42.54 -49.22 -44.91
CA PRO A 44 -42.48 -49.33 -43.47
C PRO A 44 -43.89 -49.26 -42.87
N SER A 45 -44.14 -50.08 -41.85
CA SER A 45 -45.44 -50.05 -41.18
C SER A 45 -45.67 -48.68 -40.53
N GLN A 46 -46.89 -48.14 -40.63
CA GLN A 46 -47.26 -46.87 -40.00
C GLN A 46 -46.95 -46.85 -38.50
N LYS A 47 -47.05 -48.01 -37.83
CA LYS A 47 -46.69 -48.19 -36.42
C LYS A 47 -45.20 -47.94 -36.13
N ALA A 48 -44.30 -48.37 -37.01
CA ALA A 48 -42.87 -48.15 -36.86
C ALA A 48 -42.49 -46.67 -37.04
N ILE A 49 -43.09 -46.01 -38.04
CA ILE A 49 -42.91 -44.57 -38.27
C ILE A 49 -43.41 -43.77 -37.07
N ALA A 50 -44.61 -44.08 -36.56
CA ALA A 50 -45.17 -43.41 -35.40
C ALA A 50 -44.30 -43.58 -34.14
N GLY A 51 -43.71 -44.77 -33.94
CA GLY A 51 -42.81 -45.03 -32.82
C GLY A 51 -41.51 -44.22 -32.89
N ALA A 52 -40.85 -44.18 -34.05
CA ALA A 52 -39.62 -43.42 -34.24
C ALA A 52 -39.84 -41.89 -34.12
N VAL A 53 -40.98 -41.39 -34.63
CA VAL A 53 -41.38 -39.98 -34.46
C VAL A 53 -41.63 -39.66 -32.99
N LEU A 54 -42.32 -40.53 -32.25
CA LEU A 54 -42.58 -40.34 -30.82
C LEU A 54 -41.26 -40.34 -30.02
N SER A 55 -40.37 -41.31 -30.26
CA SER A 55 -39.07 -41.37 -29.59
C SER A 55 -38.20 -40.16 -29.90
N SER A 56 -38.22 -39.66 -31.13
CA SER A 56 -37.49 -38.45 -31.52
C SER A 56 -38.07 -37.20 -30.85
N ALA A 57 -39.40 -37.10 -30.76
CA ALA A 57 -40.09 -36.00 -30.09
C ALA A 57 -39.78 -35.95 -28.58
N GLU A 58 -39.76 -37.10 -27.90
CA GLU A 58 -39.38 -37.20 -26.49
C GLU A 58 -37.92 -36.79 -26.25
N ALA A 59 -37.01 -37.21 -27.14
CA ALA A 59 -35.60 -36.86 -27.03
C ALA A 59 -35.35 -35.36 -27.27
N LEU A 60 -36.07 -34.75 -28.22
CA LEU A 60 -36.04 -33.30 -28.44
C LEU A 60 -36.61 -32.52 -27.25
N ALA A 61 -37.72 -32.97 -26.67
CA ALA A 61 -38.27 -32.36 -25.46
C ALA A 61 -37.30 -32.42 -24.27
N GLY A 62 -36.55 -33.53 -24.13
CA GLY A 62 -35.51 -33.65 -23.10
C GLY A 62 -34.32 -32.71 -23.32
N LEU A 63 -33.91 -32.49 -24.57
CA LEU A 63 -32.88 -31.51 -24.91
C LEU A 63 -33.33 -30.07 -24.69
N ASP A 64 -34.59 -29.75 -25.02
CA ASP A 64 -35.17 -28.41 -24.84
C ASP A 64 -35.24 -28.02 -23.36
N LEU A 65 -35.64 -28.98 -22.50
CA LEU A 65 -35.63 -28.81 -21.06
C LEU A 65 -34.21 -28.58 -20.52
N HIS A 66 -33.23 -29.37 -20.98
CA HIS A 66 -31.83 -29.22 -20.58
C HIS A 66 -31.26 -27.86 -21.02
N ALA A 67 -31.55 -27.43 -22.25
CA ALA A 67 -31.14 -26.12 -22.77
C ALA A 67 -31.74 -24.98 -21.93
N SER A 68 -33.01 -25.10 -21.54
CA SER A 68 -33.68 -24.14 -20.66
C SER A 68 -33.01 -24.03 -19.29
N TYR A 69 -32.68 -25.16 -18.65
CA TYR A 69 -31.95 -25.17 -17.38
C TYR A 69 -30.56 -24.52 -17.50
N GLN A 70 -29.81 -24.85 -18.55
CA GLN A 70 -28.50 -24.22 -18.78
C GLN A 70 -28.63 -22.71 -19.02
N GLN A 71 -29.69 -22.27 -19.70
CA GLN A 71 -29.94 -20.86 -19.94
C GLN A 71 -30.23 -20.09 -18.64
N GLU A 72 -30.99 -20.68 -17.72
CA GLU A 72 -31.23 -20.12 -16.39
C GLU A 72 -29.92 -20.02 -15.59
N GLU A 73 -29.12 -21.08 -15.56
CA GLU A 73 -27.82 -21.09 -14.87
C GLU A 73 -26.85 -20.04 -15.43
N ILE A 74 -26.76 -19.92 -16.76
CA ILE A 74 -25.96 -18.88 -17.42
C ILE A 74 -26.44 -17.48 -17.01
N THR A 75 -27.75 -17.27 -16.93
CA THR A 75 -28.32 -15.98 -16.55
C THR A 75 -27.99 -15.62 -15.10
N GLU A 76 -28.07 -16.60 -14.19
CA GLU A 76 -27.68 -16.41 -12.79
C GLU A 76 -26.18 -16.09 -12.66
N LEU A 77 -25.33 -16.85 -13.35
CA LEU A 77 -23.88 -16.60 -13.35
C LEU A 77 -23.55 -15.22 -13.92
N GLN A 78 -24.22 -14.78 -14.99
CA GLN A 78 -24.05 -13.44 -15.54
C GLN A 78 -24.42 -12.33 -14.55
N GLN A 79 -25.46 -12.54 -13.74
CA GLN A 79 -25.84 -11.61 -12.69
C GLN A 79 -24.81 -11.56 -11.57
N GLN A 80 -24.29 -12.72 -11.16
CA GLN A 80 -23.24 -12.81 -10.14
C GLN A 80 -21.93 -12.14 -10.60
N VAL A 81 -21.49 -12.39 -11.83
CA VAL A 81 -20.30 -11.77 -12.43
C VAL A 81 -20.46 -10.26 -12.50
N SER A 82 -21.63 -9.78 -12.92
CA SER A 82 -21.94 -8.35 -12.93
C SER A 82 -21.84 -7.73 -11.53
N GLY A 83 -22.37 -8.41 -10.51
CA GLY A 83 -22.28 -7.99 -9.11
C GLY A 83 -20.85 -7.94 -8.59
N GLN A 84 -20.04 -8.96 -8.89
CA GLN A 84 -18.62 -8.99 -8.53
C GLN A 84 -17.82 -7.89 -9.24
N GLN A 85 -18.12 -7.63 -10.52
CA GLN A 85 -17.45 -6.57 -11.29
C GLN A 85 -17.69 -5.19 -10.66
N GLN A 86 -18.92 -4.91 -10.21
CA GLN A 86 -19.24 -3.68 -9.49
C GLN A 86 -18.46 -3.56 -8.16
N GLN A 87 -18.37 -4.64 -7.38
CA GLN A 87 -17.60 -4.66 -6.14
C GLN A 87 -16.10 -4.41 -6.39
N ILE A 88 -15.52 -5.03 -7.42
CA ILE A 88 -14.11 -4.81 -7.80
C ILE A 88 -13.88 -3.34 -8.15
N THR A 89 -14.77 -2.72 -8.92
CA THR A 89 -14.66 -1.29 -9.26
C THR A 89 -14.73 -0.39 -8.03
N GLN A 90 -15.61 -0.69 -7.07
CA GLN A 90 -15.69 0.06 -5.81
C GLN A 90 -14.40 -0.08 -4.97
N LEU A 91 -13.85 -1.30 -4.87
CA LEU A 91 -12.60 -1.54 -4.15
C LEU A 91 -11.42 -0.82 -4.82
N GLN A 92 -11.35 -0.80 -6.16
CA GLN A 92 -10.31 -0.06 -6.89
C GLN A 92 -10.37 1.45 -6.59
N GLN A 93 -11.57 2.03 -6.52
CA GLN A 93 -11.74 3.43 -6.15
C GLN A 93 -11.25 3.70 -4.71
N GLN A 94 -11.60 2.83 -3.76
CA GLN A 94 -11.14 2.94 -2.37
C GLN A 94 -9.62 2.83 -2.24
N ILE A 95 -8.99 1.87 -2.93
CA ILE A 95 -7.53 1.72 -2.95
C ILE A 95 -6.87 2.98 -3.49
N THR A 96 -7.41 3.57 -4.56
CA THR A 96 -6.87 4.81 -5.14
C THR A 96 -6.95 5.98 -4.15
N GLN A 97 -8.07 6.12 -3.44
CA GLN A 97 -8.23 7.13 -2.40
C GLN A 97 -7.24 6.92 -1.24
N LEU A 98 -7.08 5.69 -0.77
CA LEU A 98 -6.13 5.35 0.29
C LEU A 98 -4.67 5.61 -0.13
N GLN A 99 -4.33 5.29 -1.38
CA GLN A 99 -3.00 5.60 -1.92
C GLN A 99 -2.72 7.11 -1.93
N GLN A 100 -3.68 7.92 -2.35
CA GLN A 100 -3.55 9.38 -2.31
C GLN A 100 -3.41 9.90 -0.88
N GLN A 101 -4.20 9.39 0.05
CA GLN A 101 -4.09 9.76 1.47
C GLN A 101 -2.73 9.39 2.06
N LEU A 102 -2.23 8.18 1.78
CA LEU A 102 -0.91 7.74 2.23
C LEU A 102 0.22 8.57 1.62
N GLN A 103 0.14 8.92 0.34
CA GLN A 103 1.13 9.79 -0.31
C GLN A 103 1.16 11.19 0.31
N GLN A 104 -0.02 11.78 0.54
CA GLN A 104 -0.12 13.09 1.19
C GLN A 104 0.43 13.04 2.62
N GLN A 105 0.07 11.99 3.38
CA GLN A 105 0.58 11.81 4.73
C GLN A 105 2.10 11.62 4.74
N TYR A 106 2.65 10.81 3.83
CA TYR A 106 4.09 10.58 3.69
C TYR A 106 4.84 11.89 3.40
N TYR A 107 4.32 12.73 2.51
CA TYR A 107 4.91 14.04 2.21
C TYR A 107 4.96 14.94 3.45
N VAL A 108 3.85 15.06 4.17
CA VAL A 108 3.78 15.85 5.41
C VAL A 108 4.73 15.32 6.48
N ASP A 109 4.81 14.00 6.64
CA ASP A 109 5.67 13.38 7.64
C ASP A 109 7.16 13.52 7.27
N SER A 110 7.51 13.49 5.98
CA SER A 110 8.88 13.67 5.51
C SER A 110 9.45 15.05 5.86
N GLY A 111 8.67 16.12 5.69
CA GLY A 111 9.11 17.48 6.03
C GLY A 111 9.25 17.69 7.54
N LYS A 112 8.33 17.12 8.33
CA LYS A 112 8.44 17.12 9.81
C LYS A 112 9.66 16.33 10.31
N LEU A 113 9.95 15.19 9.69
CA LEU A 113 11.14 14.39 10.00
C LEU A 113 12.42 15.17 9.71
N LEU A 114 12.48 15.83 8.54
CA LEU A 114 13.60 16.68 8.16
C LEU A 114 13.84 17.82 9.18
N LEU A 115 12.77 18.47 9.65
CA LEU A 115 12.84 19.51 10.66
C LEU A 115 13.33 19.00 12.03
N ARG A 116 12.89 17.79 12.43
CA ARG A 116 13.40 17.13 13.63
C ARG A 116 14.89 16.80 13.50
N GLN A 117 15.33 16.33 12.34
CA GLN A 117 16.74 16.05 12.09
C GLN A 117 17.58 17.33 12.07
N MET A 118 17.06 18.43 11.52
CA MET A 118 17.70 19.74 11.57
C MET A 118 17.99 20.15 13.03
N ALA A 119 17.00 20.01 13.92
CA ALA A 119 17.20 20.28 15.35
C ALA A 119 18.22 19.33 15.99
N THR A 120 18.19 18.05 15.62
CA THR A 120 19.16 17.04 16.11
C THR A 120 20.59 17.37 15.67
N GLN A 121 20.79 17.73 14.41
CA GLN A 121 22.08 18.14 13.85
C GLN A 121 22.62 19.42 14.52
N ALA A 122 21.74 20.38 14.82
CA ALA A 122 22.13 21.60 15.53
C ALA A 122 22.67 21.28 16.93
N VAL A 123 21.97 20.41 17.68
CA VAL A 123 22.43 19.97 19.00
C VAL A 123 23.70 19.14 18.92
N ASN A 124 23.79 18.23 17.94
CA ASN A 124 24.96 17.39 17.69
C ASN A 124 26.22 18.23 17.44
N LYS A 125 26.15 19.19 16.51
CA LYS A 125 27.29 20.06 16.21
C LYS A 125 27.64 20.97 17.39
N LEU A 126 26.64 21.49 18.10
CA LEU A 126 26.88 22.30 19.30
C LEU A 126 27.61 21.49 20.38
N VAL A 127 27.22 20.24 20.64
CA VAL A 127 27.91 19.41 21.64
C VAL A 127 29.35 19.14 21.25
N ARG A 128 29.62 18.89 19.96
CA ARG A 128 30.97 18.62 19.45
C ARG A 128 31.85 19.87 19.49
N LYS A 129 31.26 21.06 19.35
CA LYS A 129 31.94 22.34 19.57
C LYS A 129 32.24 22.61 21.05
N VAL A 130 31.31 22.26 21.94
CA VAL A 130 31.45 22.45 23.38
C VAL A 130 32.45 21.46 24.00
N LYS A 131 32.41 20.20 23.55
CA LYS A 131 33.27 19.10 24.01
C LYS A 131 33.94 18.43 22.80
N PRO A 132 35.08 18.98 22.34
CA PRO A 132 35.84 18.39 21.24
C PRO A 132 36.21 16.93 21.52
N GLY A 133 36.17 16.08 20.50
CA GLY A 133 36.45 14.65 20.60
C GLY A 133 35.23 13.74 20.64
N ILE A 134 34.02 14.28 20.85
CA ILE A 134 32.78 13.51 20.69
C ILE A 134 32.53 13.26 19.19
N SER A 135 32.25 12.01 18.82
CA SER A 135 31.89 11.65 17.45
C SER A 135 30.47 12.10 17.10
N ALA A 136 30.15 12.25 15.81
CA ALA A 136 28.78 12.54 15.38
C ALA A 136 27.80 11.44 15.83
N TYR A 137 28.25 10.19 15.91
CA TYR A 137 27.46 9.05 16.39
C TYR A 137 27.09 9.21 17.87
N ASP A 138 28.08 9.46 18.73
CA ASP A 138 27.86 9.58 20.19
C ASP A 138 27.03 10.82 20.56
N ALA A 139 27.07 11.85 19.71
CA ALA A 139 26.33 13.09 19.89
C ALA A 139 24.86 13.02 19.42
N ARG A 140 24.42 11.95 18.74
CA ARG A 140 23.11 11.90 18.05
C ARG A 140 21.89 11.98 18.99
N ASP A 141 22.03 11.44 20.20
CA ASP A 141 20.94 11.33 21.18
C ASP A 141 21.07 12.39 22.30
N VAL A 142 22.04 13.30 22.17
CA VAL A 142 22.29 14.35 23.16
C VAL A 142 21.15 15.37 23.10
N ARG A 143 20.58 15.69 24.26
CA ARG A 143 19.61 16.78 24.42
C ARG A 143 20.31 18.08 24.73
N LEU A 144 19.73 19.20 24.34
CA LEU A 144 20.31 20.52 24.61
C LEU A 144 20.59 20.78 26.12
N SER A 145 19.79 20.20 27.02
CA SER A 145 20.05 20.27 28.47
C SER A 145 21.34 19.58 28.90
N VAL A 146 21.73 18.49 28.22
CA VAL A 146 22.97 17.76 28.48
C VAL A 146 24.18 18.51 27.93
N VAL A 147 24.00 19.27 26.84
CA VAL A 147 25.06 20.13 26.29
C VAL A 147 25.54 21.16 27.32
N ALA A 148 24.63 21.73 28.11
CA ALA A 148 24.99 22.64 29.19
C ALA A 148 25.89 21.97 30.24
N ALA A 149 25.58 20.73 30.64
CA ALA A 149 26.40 19.96 31.57
C ALA A 149 27.79 19.65 31.00
N TYR A 150 27.88 19.30 29.70
CA TYR A 150 29.19 19.14 29.05
C TYR A 150 29.99 20.44 28.96
N ALA A 151 29.32 21.58 28.85
CA ALA A 151 29.99 22.87 28.83
C ALA A 151 30.70 23.16 30.15
N GLU A 152 30.10 22.78 31.28
CA GLU A 152 30.65 23.01 32.63
C GLU A 152 31.93 22.20 32.91
N GLU A 153 32.23 21.16 32.14
CA GLU A 153 33.46 20.38 32.28
C GLU A 153 34.73 21.18 31.87
N SER A 154 34.59 22.28 31.12
CA SER A 154 35.74 23.11 30.73
C SER A 154 35.41 24.59 30.54
N GLN A 155 36.33 25.49 30.90
CA GLN A 155 36.14 26.94 30.72
C GLN A 155 35.90 27.34 29.25
N ALA A 156 36.56 26.65 28.32
CA ALA A 156 36.35 26.85 26.88
C ALA A 156 34.93 26.45 26.46
N GLY A 157 34.45 25.29 26.93
CA GLY A 157 33.08 24.81 26.68
C GLY A 157 32.02 25.78 27.20
N VAL A 158 32.17 26.29 28.43
CA VAL A 158 31.28 27.33 29.00
C VAL A 158 31.24 28.56 28.11
N THR A 159 32.38 29.04 27.64
CA THR A 159 32.48 30.23 26.79
C THR A 159 31.75 30.03 25.46
N VAL A 160 31.95 28.87 24.81
CA VAL A 160 31.27 28.50 23.56
C VAL A 160 29.75 28.41 23.79
N TYR A 161 29.31 27.65 24.79
CA TYR A 161 27.88 27.48 25.07
C TYR A 161 27.19 28.82 25.40
N GLN A 162 27.81 29.67 26.22
CA GLN A 162 27.28 30.99 26.54
C GLN A 162 27.21 31.91 25.32
N LYS A 163 28.23 31.87 24.42
CA LYS A 163 28.21 32.62 23.17
C LYS A 163 26.97 32.26 22.33
N PHE A 164 26.75 30.96 22.11
CA PHE A 164 25.60 30.49 21.33
C PHE A 164 24.26 30.75 22.05
N SER A 165 24.18 30.51 23.36
CA SER A 165 22.95 30.75 24.12
C SER A 165 22.54 32.23 24.18
N LYS A 166 23.51 33.16 24.19
CA LYS A 166 23.23 34.61 24.15
C LYS A 166 22.84 35.07 22.75
N LYS A 167 23.51 34.54 21.72
CA LYS A 167 23.24 34.88 20.32
C LYS A 167 21.89 34.33 19.85
N TYR A 168 21.56 33.10 20.27
CA TYR A 168 20.34 32.39 19.87
C TYR A 168 19.43 32.15 21.07
N THR A 169 18.79 33.22 21.56
CA THR A 169 17.91 33.21 22.74
C THR A 169 16.72 32.25 22.64
N LYS A 170 16.26 31.92 21.43
CA LYS A 170 15.12 31.03 21.16
C LYS A 170 15.53 29.62 20.79
N LEU A 171 16.83 29.33 20.70
CA LEU A 171 17.36 28.02 20.29
C LEU A 171 16.75 26.88 21.09
N LYS A 172 16.65 27.01 22.42
CA LYS A 172 16.10 25.98 23.29
C LYS A 172 14.63 25.67 22.99
N ALA A 173 13.82 26.71 22.81
CA ALA A 173 12.41 26.55 22.47
C ALA A 173 12.23 26.00 21.05
N GLY A 174 13.05 26.46 20.10
CA GLY A 174 13.07 25.98 18.72
C GLY A 174 13.43 24.51 18.61
N VAL A 175 14.55 24.08 19.20
CA VAL A 175 14.97 22.68 19.24
C VAL A 175 13.87 21.81 19.84
N LYS A 176 13.28 22.23 20.97
CA LYS A 176 12.19 21.48 21.61
C LYS A 176 10.98 21.34 20.67
N ALA A 177 10.49 22.44 20.12
CA ALA A 177 9.34 22.44 19.22
C ALA A 177 9.58 21.55 17.99
N LEU A 178 10.77 21.66 17.37
CA LEU A 178 11.11 20.88 16.19
C LEU A 178 11.23 19.38 16.47
N CYS A 179 11.81 19.00 17.62
CA CYS A 179 11.90 17.61 18.05
C CYS A 179 10.52 16.99 18.33
N GLU A 180 9.54 17.78 18.79
CA GLU A 180 8.17 17.33 19.09
C GLU A 180 7.30 17.18 17.82
N MET A 181 7.63 17.87 16.72
CA MET A 181 6.82 17.81 15.48
C MET A 181 6.95 16.49 14.70
N GLY A 182 8.09 15.81 14.79
CA GLY A 182 8.30 14.53 14.10
C GLY A 182 8.06 13.34 15.02
N ARG A 183 7.21 12.39 14.63
CA ARG A 183 7.22 11.07 15.28
C ARG A 183 8.58 10.41 15.01
N PRO A 184 9.18 9.70 15.97
CA PRO A 184 10.34 8.86 15.70
C PRO A 184 9.86 7.70 14.83
N VAL A 185 9.90 7.89 13.52
CA VAL A 185 9.70 6.82 12.56
C VAL A 185 11.08 6.31 12.19
N ALA A 186 11.28 5.00 12.17
CA ALA A 186 12.49 4.35 11.67
C ALA A 186 12.58 4.47 10.14
N HIS A 187 12.48 5.69 9.62
CA HIS A 187 12.66 5.97 8.21
C HIS A 187 14.10 6.38 7.96
N PRO A 188 14.66 5.96 6.82
CA PRO A 188 16.04 6.28 6.46
C PRO A 188 16.24 7.79 6.50
N ILE A 189 17.39 8.19 7.06
CA ILE A 189 17.84 9.57 7.06
C ILE A 189 17.82 10.06 5.60
N PRO A 190 17.24 11.24 5.30
CA PRO A 190 17.34 11.86 3.98
C PRO A 190 18.79 11.79 3.51
N GLN A 191 19.00 11.11 2.38
CA GLN A 191 20.34 11.03 1.84
C GLN A 191 20.77 12.44 1.41
N PRO A 192 21.97 12.90 1.80
CA PRO A 192 22.46 14.22 1.42
C PRO A 192 22.53 14.38 -0.12
N PRO A 193 22.45 15.62 -0.63
CA PRO A 193 22.65 16.87 0.10
C PRO A 193 21.35 17.56 0.56
N VAL A 194 21.22 17.77 1.87
CA VAL A 194 20.22 18.68 2.46
C VAL A 194 20.81 20.10 2.47
N THR A 195 20.19 21.02 1.73
CA THR A 195 20.63 22.43 1.65
C THR A 195 19.84 23.34 2.58
N GLU A 196 20.32 24.57 2.78
CA GLU A 196 19.62 25.57 3.59
C GLU A 196 18.25 25.92 2.99
N GLU A 197 18.14 25.99 1.67
CA GLU A 197 16.90 26.32 0.95
C GLU A 197 15.82 25.26 1.19
N VAL A 198 16.21 23.98 1.17
CA VAL A 198 15.31 22.85 1.45
C VAL A 198 14.78 22.95 2.88
N LEU A 199 15.64 23.29 3.85
CA LEU A 199 15.23 23.48 5.24
C LEU A 199 14.31 24.70 5.41
N ARG A 200 14.59 25.83 4.75
CA ARG A 200 13.72 27.01 4.75
C ARG A 200 12.35 26.71 4.16
N ALA A 201 12.30 25.95 3.06
CA ALA A 201 11.06 25.50 2.46
C ALA A 201 10.24 24.64 3.45
N ALA A 202 10.89 23.65 4.09
CA ALA A 202 10.25 22.81 5.09
C ALA A 202 9.75 23.62 6.30
N ILE A 203 10.50 24.64 6.76
CA ILE A 203 10.06 25.54 7.83
C ILE A 203 8.80 26.29 7.41
N LYS A 204 8.79 26.87 6.21
CA LYS A 204 7.66 27.63 5.68
C LYS A 204 6.40 26.76 5.57
N GLU A 205 6.55 25.51 5.15
CA GLU A 205 5.43 24.63 4.87
C GLU A 205 4.87 23.96 6.13
N HIS A 206 5.74 23.43 7.01
CA HIS A 206 5.31 22.54 8.09
C HIS A 206 5.35 23.17 9.49
N VAL A 207 6.04 24.31 9.68
CA VAL A 207 6.12 24.96 10.99
C VAL A 207 4.98 25.97 11.16
N PRO A 208 4.21 25.91 12.27
CA PRO A 208 3.22 26.93 12.60
C PRO A 208 3.82 28.34 12.64
N LEU A 209 3.06 29.34 12.21
CA LEU A 209 3.52 30.74 12.11
C LEU A 209 4.15 31.26 13.41
N LEU A 210 3.58 30.92 14.57
CA LEU A 210 4.08 31.34 15.89
C LEU A 210 5.44 30.73 16.24
N THR A 211 5.74 29.54 15.73
CA THR A 211 6.99 28.81 16.00
C THR A 211 8.04 29.00 14.90
N ARG A 212 7.67 29.52 13.73
CA ARG A 212 8.61 29.76 12.60
C ARG A 212 9.85 30.55 12.99
N PRO A 213 9.77 31.67 13.75
CA PRO A 213 10.97 32.39 14.15
C PRO A 213 11.94 31.54 14.99
N HIS A 214 11.42 30.62 15.80
CA HIS A 214 12.24 29.71 16.59
C HIS A 214 12.95 28.67 15.71
N ALA A 215 12.25 28.15 14.69
CA ALA A 215 12.81 27.20 13.73
C ALA A 215 13.88 27.83 12.83
N GLU A 216 13.65 29.06 12.36
CA GLU A 216 14.63 29.85 11.60
C GLU A 216 15.90 30.12 12.42
N GLU A 217 15.76 30.35 13.72
CA GLU A 217 16.89 30.54 14.62
C GLU A 217 17.71 29.26 14.81
N VAL A 218 17.04 28.09 14.88
CA VAL A 218 17.71 26.78 14.88
C VAL A 218 18.47 26.56 13.57
N LEU A 219 17.86 26.86 12.42
CA LEU A 219 18.52 26.76 11.11
C LEU A 219 19.74 27.66 11.03
N THR A 220 19.61 28.92 11.43
CA THR A 220 20.73 29.88 11.43
C THR A 220 21.87 29.41 12.32
N CYS A 221 21.56 28.85 13.50
CA CYS A 221 22.54 28.26 14.39
C CYS A 221 23.23 27.04 13.75
N LEU A 222 22.47 26.16 13.10
CA LEU A 222 23.01 25.00 12.39
C LEU A 222 23.98 25.39 11.28
N VAL A 223 23.60 26.37 10.44
CA VAL A 223 24.43 26.87 9.33
C VAL A 223 25.75 27.44 9.84
N GLU A 224 25.70 28.26 10.90
CA GLU A 224 26.91 28.80 11.53
C GLU A 224 27.80 27.71 12.12
N LEU A 225 27.23 26.77 12.86
CA LEU A 225 27.99 25.64 13.42
C LEU A 225 28.62 24.78 12.31
N ALA A 226 27.90 24.53 11.21
CA ALA A 226 28.41 23.77 10.08
C ALA A 226 29.57 24.49 9.39
N ALA A 227 29.44 25.80 9.14
CA ALA A 227 30.50 26.63 8.59
C ALA A 227 31.74 26.68 9.50
N ASP A 228 31.54 26.88 10.81
CA ASP A 228 32.60 26.90 11.81
C ASP A 228 33.34 25.56 11.92
N MET A 229 32.71 24.44 11.54
CA MET A 229 33.31 23.09 11.57
C MET A 229 33.88 22.67 10.22
N GLY A 230 33.57 23.39 9.13
CA GLY A 230 33.90 22.94 7.77
C GLY A 230 33.16 21.66 7.37
N GLU A 231 31.95 21.46 7.87
CA GLU A 231 31.13 20.26 7.64
C GLU A 231 29.84 20.58 6.88
N PRO A 232 29.23 19.62 6.18
CA PRO A 232 27.88 19.79 5.66
C PRO A 232 26.86 19.99 6.79
N LEU A 233 25.68 20.55 6.46
CA LEU A 233 24.60 20.75 7.43
C LEU A 233 24.19 19.43 8.10
N PHE A 234 24.12 18.36 7.32
CA PHE A 234 23.77 17.03 7.78
C PHE A 234 24.99 16.12 7.67
N VAL A 235 25.43 15.60 8.81
CA VAL A 235 26.48 14.58 8.89
C VAL A 235 25.82 13.25 9.22
N SER A 236 26.29 12.16 8.60
CA SER A 236 25.77 10.83 8.90
C SER A 236 26.05 10.49 10.37
N THR A 237 25.00 10.05 11.07
CA THR A 237 25.08 9.59 12.47
C THR A 237 24.96 8.08 12.57
N GLU A 238 25.00 7.39 11.42
CA GLU A 238 25.18 5.94 11.37
C GLU A 238 26.58 5.60 11.90
N GLY A 239 26.68 4.55 12.70
CA GLY A 239 27.95 4.16 13.31
C GLY A 239 28.94 3.72 12.25
N PRO A 240 30.21 3.50 12.62
CA PRO A 240 31.11 2.75 11.76
C PRO A 240 30.37 1.48 11.33
N GLN A 241 30.09 1.35 10.03
CA GLN A 241 29.44 0.16 9.51
C GLN A 241 30.34 -1.00 9.88
N GLN A 242 29.92 -1.77 10.89
CA GLN A 242 30.69 -2.91 11.37
C GLN A 242 30.74 -3.92 10.23
N GLY A 243 31.87 -3.99 9.53
CA GLY A 243 32.19 -5.08 8.60
C GLY A 243 31.69 -4.91 7.17
N SER A 244 32.45 -4.16 6.38
CA SER A 244 32.78 -4.58 5.02
C SER A 244 34.26 -4.95 5.04
N SER A 245 34.56 -6.12 5.60
CA SER A 245 35.89 -6.75 5.59
C SER A 245 35.79 -8.09 4.93
#